data_AF-A0A7Z0THK6-F1
#
_entry.id   AF-A0A7Z0THK6-F1
#
_cell.length_a   1.000
_cell.length_b   1.000
_cell.length_c   1.000
_cell.angle_alpha   90.00
_cell.angle_beta   90.00
_cell.angle_gamma   90.00
#
_symmetry.space_group_name_H-M   'P 1'
#
loop_
_entity.id
_entity.type
_entity.pdbx_description
1 polymer ?
#
loop_
_entity_poly.entity_id
_entity_poly.type
_entity_poly.pdbx_seq_one_letter_code
_entity_poly.pdbx_strand_id
1 'polypeptide(L)'
;MSAHLLISSPLLRSVLLWLAHHPYAALSAVTVLGALHMVGWTPAGWAVNAAGVLTLALAVAGFMASRLHTELDDAGITCRWCDVVAAPEDGLEGAP
;
A
#
# COMPACT_ATOMS: atom_id res chain seq x y z
N MET A 1 20.33 7.83 -1.82
CA MET A 1 19.82 8.54 -0.62
C MET A 1 18.78 7.64 0.01
N SER A 2 18.95 7.27 1.27
CA SER A 2 18.04 6.33 1.93
C SER A 2 16.68 6.99 2.22
N ALA A 3 15.59 6.40 1.76
CA ALA A 3 14.23 6.82 2.07
C ALA A 3 13.97 6.82 3.58
N HIS A 4 14.60 5.89 4.31
CA HIS A 4 14.54 5.86 5.76
C HIS A 4 15.04 7.16 6.43
N LEU A 5 16.01 7.87 5.84
CA LEU A 5 16.54 9.14 6.38
C LEU A 5 15.67 10.35 5.99
N LEU A 6 14.97 10.27 4.86
CA LEU A 6 14.09 11.34 4.37
C LEU A 6 12.75 11.37 5.10
N ILE A 7 12.24 10.22 5.51
CA ILE A 7 10.92 10.10 6.15
C ILE A 7 11.10 10.04 7.67
N SER A 8 11.34 11.17 8.33
CA SER A 8 11.59 11.20 9.79
C SER A 8 10.38 10.78 10.63
N SER A 9 9.17 11.00 10.13
CA SER A 9 7.91 10.70 10.84
C SER A 9 7.63 9.19 10.92
N PRO A 10 7.49 8.61 12.13
CA PRO A 10 7.17 7.19 12.30
C PRO A 10 5.77 6.86 11.78
N LEU A 11 4.83 7.82 11.85
CA LEU A 11 3.47 7.66 11.35
C LEU A 11 3.48 7.56 9.82
N LEU A 12 4.27 8.41 9.14
CA LEU A 12 4.42 8.35 7.69
C LEU A 12 5.11 7.06 7.23
N ARG A 13 6.17 6.60 7.94
CA ARG A 13 6.78 5.29 7.66
C ARG A 13 5.77 4.16 7.78
N SER A 14 4.97 4.15 8.85
CA SER A 14 3.92 3.15 9.09
C SER A 14 2.88 3.14 7.95
N VAL A 15 2.40 4.31 7.53
CA VAL A 15 1.43 4.42 6.42
C VAL A 15 2.04 3.95 5.09
N LEU A 16 3.30 4.29 4.82
CA LEU A 16 3.98 3.84 3.62
C LEU A 16 4.18 2.32 3.63
N LEU A 17 4.64 1.74 4.73
CA LEU A 17 4.76 0.28 4.85
C LEU A 17 3.42 -0.42 4.70
N TRP A 18 2.34 0.12 5.28
CA TRP A 18 0.99 -0.39 5.02
C TRP A 18 0.65 -0.37 3.51
N LEU A 19 0.97 0.73 2.84
CA LEU A 19 0.71 0.91 1.40
C LEU A 19 1.52 -0.06 0.53
N ALA A 20 2.76 -0.42 0.92
CA ALA A 20 3.56 -1.43 0.23
C ALA A 20 2.84 -2.79 0.17
N HIS A 21 2.11 -3.16 1.22
CA HIS A 21 1.34 -4.40 1.29
C HIS A 21 -0.09 -4.30 0.73
N HIS A 22 -0.56 -3.09 0.43
CA HIS A 22 -1.92 -2.84 -0.09
C HIS A 22 -1.86 -2.03 -1.40
N PRO A 23 -1.29 -2.58 -2.48
CA PRO A 23 -1.07 -1.83 -3.73
C PRO A 23 -2.38 -1.32 -4.36
N TYR A 24 -3.49 -2.02 -4.14
CA TYR A 24 -4.82 -1.62 -4.63
C TYR A 24 -5.38 -0.37 -3.95
N ALA A 25 -4.84 0.04 -2.79
CA ALA A 25 -5.29 1.26 -2.11
C ALA A 25 -5.09 2.51 -2.97
N ALA A 26 -4.10 2.51 -3.88
CA ALA A 26 -3.88 3.61 -4.82
C ALA A 26 -5.04 3.81 -5.82
N LEU A 27 -5.80 2.76 -6.11
CA LEU A 27 -6.93 2.80 -7.03
C LEU A 27 -8.25 3.17 -6.36
N SER A 28 -8.28 3.18 -5.02
CA SER A 28 -9.51 3.34 -4.22
C SER A 28 -10.39 4.52 -4.67
N ALA A 29 -9.81 5.69 -4.91
CA ALA A 29 -10.56 6.88 -5.33
C ALA A 29 -11.25 6.70 -6.68
N VAL A 30 -10.55 6.14 -7.67
CA VAL A 30 -11.12 5.87 -9.00
C VAL A 30 -12.17 4.75 -8.91
N THR A 31 -11.93 3.71 -8.11
CA THR A 31 -12.90 2.64 -7.87
C THR A 31 -14.19 3.19 -7.26
N VAL A 32 -14.09 4.09 -6.27
CA VAL A 32 -15.26 4.74 -5.64
C VAL A 32 -16.03 5.57 -6.66
N LEU A 33 -15.35 6.38 -7.48
CA LEU A 33 -16.02 7.13 -8.55
C LEU A 33 -16.71 6.22 -9.57
N GLY A 34 -16.06 5.13 -9.97
CA GLY A 34 -16.64 4.13 -10.86
C GLY A 34 -17.90 3.51 -10.27
N ALA A 35 -17.86 3.13 -8.98
CA ALA A 35 -19.02 2.58 -8.27
C ALA A 35 -20.19 3.58 -8.18
N LEU A 36 -19.90 4.85 -7.88
CA LEU A 36 -20.90 5.93 -7.87
C LEU A 36 -21.55 6.11 -9.24
N HIS A 37 -20.75 6.04 -10.31
CA HIS A 37 -21.26 6.12 -11.67
C HIS A 37 -22.19 4.96 -12.02
N MET A 38 -21.85 3.73 -11.60
CA MET A 38 -22.68 2.54 -11.86
C MET A 38 -24.05 2.60 -11.15
N VAL A 39 -24.16 3.27 -10.01
CA VAL A 39 -25.45 3.46 -9.30
C VAL A 39 -26.24 4.67 -9.80
N GLY A 40 -25.88 5.21 -10.96
CA GLY A 40 -26.59 6.32 -11.63
C GLY A 40 -26.18 7.71 -11.14
N TRP A 41 -25.11 7.81 -10.34
CA TRP A 41 -24.60 9.08 -9.86
C TRP A 41 -23.46 9.58 -10.74
N THR A 42 -23.72 10.62 -11.54
CA THR A 42 -22.71 11.17 -12.46
C THR A 42 -21.74 12.07 -11.70
N PRO A 43 -20.45 11.70 -11.55
CA PRO A 43 -19.50 12.52 -10.83
C PRO A 43 -19.22 13.82 -11.58
N ALA A 44 -19.13 14.92 -10.85
CA ALA A 44 -18.73 16.20 -11.41
C ALA A 44 -17.28 16.13 -11.94
N GLY A 45 -16.96 16.93 -12.97
CA GLY A 45 -15.63 16.89 -13.59
C GLY A 45 -14.47 17.19 -12.62
N TRP A 46 -14.69 18.05 -11.62
CA TRP A 46 -13.69 18.31 -10.58
C TRP A 46 -13.38 17.07 -9.72
N ALA A 47 -14.39 16.21 -9.48
CA ALA A 47 -14.22 15.00 -8.68
C ALA A 47 -13.38 13.97 -9.43
N VAL A 48 -13.59 13.84 -10.75
CA VAL A 48 -12.77 12.99 -11.62
C VAL A 48 -11.31 13.44 -11.62
N ASN A 49 -11.07 14.74 -11.76
CA ASN A 49 -9.72 15.30 -11.70
C ASN A 49 -9.06 15.07 -10.32
N ALA A 50 -9.81 15.29 -9.23
CA ALA A 50 -9.32 15.06 -7.88
C ALA A 50 -8.94 13.59 -7.65
N ALA A 51 -9.77 12.64 -8.11
CA ALA A 51 -9.45 11.21 -8.02
C ALA A 51 -8.21 10.84 -8.83
N GLY A 52 -8.06 11.39 -10.04
CA GLY A 52 -6.85 11.18 -10.85
C GLY A 52 -5.58 11.66 -10.14
N VAL A 53 -5.61 12.87 -9.57
CA VAL A 53 -4.49 13.42 -8.78
C VAL A 53 -4.21 12.56 -7.55
N LEU A 54 -5.25 12.14 -6.82
CA LEU A 54 -5.09 11.30 -5.64
C LEU A 54 -4.47 9.93 -5.98
N THR A 55 -4.94 9.29 -7.05
CA THR A 55 -4.40 8.02 -7.53
C THR A 55 -2.94 8.16 -7.94
N LEU A 56 -2.57 9.24 -8.64
CA LEU A 56 -1.17 9.50 -8.96
C LEU A 56 -0.32 9.69 -7.71
N ALA A 57 -0.79 10.47 -6.74
CA ALA A 57 -0.08 10.70 -5.48
C ALA A 57 0.12 9.39 -4.70
N LEU A 58 -0.91 8.53 -4.63
CA LEU A 58 -0.82 7.23 -3.98
C LEU A 58 0.08 6.25 -4.74
N ALA A 59 0.12 6.30 -6.07
CA ALA A 59 1.05 5.49 -6.86
C ALA A 59 2.51 5.88 -6.57
N VAL A 60 2.81 7.18 -6.51
CA VAL A 60 4.14 7.68 -6.11
C VAL A 60 4.47 7.28 -4.67
N ALA A 61 3.51 7.39 -3.76
CA ALA A 61 3.67 6.93 -2.38
C ALA A 61 3.92 5.41 -2.32
N GLY A 62 3.24 4.62 -3.14
CA GLY A 62 3.44 3.17 -3.26
C GLY A 62 4.85 2.81 -3.76
N PHE A 63 5.39 3.57 -4.71
CA PHE A 63 6.77 3.41 -5.15
C PHE A 63 7.76 3.71 -4.01
N MET A 64 7.56 4.82 -3.29
CA MET A 64 8.40 5.16 -2.12
C MET A 64 8.27 4.15 -0.99
N ALA A 65 7.07 3.61 -0.79
CA ALA A 65 6.78 2.55 0.16
C ALA A 65 7.54 1.26 -0.15
N SER A 66 7.54 0.83 -1.42
CA SER A 66 8.31 -0.34 -1.85
C SER A 66 9.81 -0.12 -1.65
N ARG A 67 10.33 1.07 -1.97
CA ARG A 67 11.74 1.41 -1.71
C ARG A 67 12.09 1.38 -0.23
N LEU A 68 11.25 1.98 0.61
CA LEU A 68 11.42 1.97 2.07
C LEU A 68 11.40 0.53 2.60
N HIS A 69 10.51 -0.32 2.08
CA HIS A 69 10.42 -1.71 2.46
C HIS A 69 11.72 -2.46 2.16
N THR A 70 12.23 -2.36 0.92
CA THR A 70 13.51 -2.98 0.54
C THR A 70 14.67 -2.49 1.41
N GLU A 71 14.72 -1.19 1.71
CA GLU A 71 15.76 -0.65 2.60
C GLU A 71 15.70 -1.23 4.03
N LEU A 72 14.49 -1.47 4.55
CA LEU A 72 14.31 -2.10 5.87
C LEU A 72 14.67 -3.58 5.84
N ASP A 73 14.31 -4.29 4.77
CA ASP A 73 14.66 -5.69 4.56
C ASP A 73 16.18 -5.86 4.49
N ASP A 74 16.87 -5.01 3.71
CA ASP A 74 18.33 -5.00 3.59
C ASP A 74 19.03 -4.69 4.93
N ALA A 75 18.37 -3.91 5.79
CA ALA A 75 18.84 -3.58 7.14
C ALA A 75 18.46 -4.65 8.20
N GLY A 76 17.72 -5.70 7.83
CA GLY A 76 17.23 -6.73 8.75
C GLY A 76 16.19 -6.23 9.75
N ILE A 77 15.50 -5.12 9.45
CA ILE A 77 14.47 -4.55 10.31
C ILE A 77 13.12 -5.20 9.97
N THR A 78 12.51 -5.86 10.95
CA THR A 78 11.24 -6.57 10.77
C THR A 78 10.09 -5.61 10.42
N CYS A 79 9.43 -5.86 9.30
CA CYS A 79 8.19 -5.20 8.93
C CYS A 79 6.99 -5.95 9.53
N ARG A 80 6.20 -5.29 10.39
CA ARG A 80 5.02 -5.92 11.04
C ARG A 80 3.97 -6.49 10.08
N TRP A 81 4.02 -6.10 8.80
CA TRP A 81 3.09 -6.58 7.77
C TRP A 81 3.64 -7.76 6.96
N CYS A 82 4.93 -8.10 7.07
CA CYS A 82 5.51 -9.31 6.48
C CYS A 82 5.18 -10.57 7.28
N ASP A 83 5.07 -10.45 8.61
CA ASP A 83 4.84 -11.58 9.52
C ASP A 83 3.45 -12.23 9.37
N VAL A 84 2.56 -11.64 8.57
CA VAL A 84 1.19 -12.14 8.35
C VAL A 84 1.15 -13.29 7.33
N VAL A 85 2.23 -13.55 6.58
CA VAL A 85 2.26 -14.55 5.49
C VAL A 85 2.86 -15.91 5.90
N ALA A 86 3.49 -16.03 7.07
CA ALA A 86 4.11 -17.29 7.51
C ALA A 86 3.39 -17.90 8.72
N ALA A 87 2.22 -18.49 8.49
CA ALA A 87 1.90 -19.70 9.24
C ALA A 87 2.55 -20.86 8.46
N PRO A 88 3.62 -21.49 8.97
CA PRO A 88 4.13 -22.70 8.34
C PRO A 88 3.05 -23.77 8.39
N GLU A 89 2.81 -24.43 7.26
CA GLU A 89 1.99 -25.63 7.18
C GLU A 89 2.78 -26.83 7.72
N ASP A 90 3.30 -26.70 8.95
CA ASP A 90 3.99 -27.79 9.64
C ASP A 90 2.92 -28.65 10.33
N GLY A 91 2.40 -29.66 9.63
CA GLY A 91 1.43 -30.56 10.24
C GLY A 91 0.95 -31.79 9.48
N LEU A 92 1.48 -32.13 8.30
CA LEU A 92 1.06 -33.34 7.56
C LEU A 92 2.21 -34.20 7.02
N GLU A 93 3.37 -34.19 7.68
CA GLU A 93 4.34 -35.28 7.56
C GLU A 93 4.38 -36.07 8.87
N GLY A 94 3.68 -37.21 8.89
CA GLY A 94 3.84 -38.22 9.94
C GLY A 94 2.54 -38.79 10.49
N ALA A 95 1.90 -39.67 9.73
CA ALA A 95 1.07 -40.73 10.31
C ALA A 95 1.59 -42.08 9.79
N PRO A 96 1.94 -43.03 10.68
CA PRO A 96 2.38 -44.37 10.29
C PRO A 96 1.25 -45.22 9.68
#